data_AF-A0A3S0DAJ4-F1
#
_entry.id   AF-A0A3S0DAJ4-F1
#
_cell.length_a   1.000
_cell.length_b   1.000
_cell.length_c   1.000
_cell.angle_alpha   90.00
_cell.angle_beta   90.00
_cell.angle_gamma   90.00
#
_symmetry.space_group_name_H-M   'P 1'
#
loop_
_entity.id
_entity.type
_entity.pdbx_description
1 polymer ?
#
loop_
_entity_poly.entity_id
_entity_poly.type
_entity_poly.pdbx_seq_one_letter_code
_entity_poly.pdbx_strand_id
1 'polypeptide(L)'
;MTPRAATLIGLAAIVMWSLLAALTVATGQVPVFQLLAMTFAIGACIGPVMWYFRPGSFAALRQPFGVWLVGIGGLFGYHALYFLALRFAPPAEAGLLNYLWPLLIVLLSSLLPGERLAVHHIVGALLGFAGTVVLLAGRASVGFAASSIPGLVAAFVAAFVWAGYSVMSRRFAAVPTDVVAGFCLATALLAALCHFTFERTVWPDTLMQWTAIIALGVGPVGIAFFAWDIGMKRGDIRVLGAMSYTTPLLSTFFLIVAGYSEPTAALGIAALLIAGGGLIAAKDTIFKRGA
;
A
#
# COMPACT_ATOMS: atom_id res chain seq x y z
N MET A 1 -22.44 -4.16 -7.62
CA MET A 1 -21.17 -3.59 -8.13
C MET A 1 -20.46 -4.67 -8.93
N THR A 2 -19.99 -4.35 -10.14
CA THR A 2 -19.32 -5.33 -11.00
C THR A 2 -17.84 -5.51 -10.58
N PRO A 3 -17.20 -6.65 -10.90
CA PRO A 3 -15.78 -6.85 -10.61
C PRO A 3 -14.88 -5.80 -11.25
N ARG A 4 -15.20 -5.35 -12.46
CA ARG A 4 -14.46 -4.25 -13.13
C ARG A 4 -14.51 -2.95 -12.35
N ALA A 5 -15.68 -2.55 -11.88
CA ALA A 5 -15.83 -1.34 -11.09
C ALA A 5 -15.02 -1.44 -9.78
N ALA A 6 -15.04 -2.60 -9.12
CA ALA A 6 -14.25 -2.85 -7.92
C ALA A 6 -12.74 -2.79 -8.19
N THR A 7 -12.26 -3.34 -9.32
CA THR A 7 -10.86 -3.23 -9.75
C THR A 7 -10.46 -1.78 -9.99
N LEU A 8 -11.29 -0.99 -10.68
CA LEU A 8 -11.02 0.43 -10.93
C LEU A 8 -10.93 1.23 -9.62
N ILE A 9 -11.82 0.94 -8.66
CA ILE A 9 -11.76 1.53 -7.31
C ILE A 9 -10.44 1.14 -6.63
N GLY A 10 -10.05 -0.14 -6.67
CA GLY A 10 -8.76 -0.59 -6.10
C GLY A 10 -7.55 0.07 -6.76
N LEU A 11 -7.59 0.34 -8.06
CA LEU A 11 -6.52 1.07 -8.78
C LEU A 11 -6.39 2.52 -8.30
N ALA A 12 -7.47 3.15 -7.84
CA ALA A 12 -7.39 4.48 -7.24
C ALA A 12 -6.52 4.49 -5.97
N ALA A 13 -6.49 3.39 -5.19
CA ALA A 13 -5.58 3.24 -4.06
C ALA A 13 -4.11 3.31 -4.48
N ILE A 14 -3.74 2.62 -5.56
CA ILE A 14 -2.38 2.62 -6.13
C ILE A 14 -1.97 4.04 -6.56
N VAL A 15 -2.87 4.78 -7.21
CA VAL A 15 -2.62 6.18 -7.59
C VAL A 15 -2.41 7.04 -6.34
N MET A 16 -3.27 6.92 -5.32
CA MET A 16 -3.09 7.65 -4.06
C MET A 16 -1.77 7.31 -3.37
N TRP A 17 -1.38 6.03 -3.33
CA TRP A 17 -0.11 5.62 -2.73
C TRP A 17 1.12 6.15 -3.47
N SER A 18 1.02 6.41 -4.78
CA SER A 18 2.13 7.04 -5.51
C SER A 18 2.43 8.47 -5.05
N LEU A 19 1.48 9.14 -4.37
CA LEU A 19 1.64 10.47 -3.78
C LEU A 19 2.26 10.43 -2.36
N LEU A 20 2.38 9.24 -1.74
CA LEU A 20 2.87 9.10 -0.37
C LEU A 20 4.23 9.76 -0.18
N ALA A 21 5.19 9.51 -1.08
CA ALA A 21 6.55 10.02 -0.95
C ALA A 21 6.57 11.56 -0.92
N ALA A 22 5.91 12.21 -1.89
CA ALA A 22 5.87 13.66 -1.99
C ALA A 22 5.20 14.31 -0.78
N LEU A 23 4.04 13.77 -0.36
CA LEU A 23 3.32 14.30 0.80
C LEU A 23 4.06 14.06 2.11
N THR A 24 4.74 12.92 2.26
CA THR A 24 5.54 12.61 3.47
C THR A 24 6.69 13.60 3.62
N VAL A 25 7.40 13.92 2.54
CA VAL A 25 8.45 14.95 2.56
C VAL A 25 7.89 16.31 3.00
N ALA A 26 6.69 16.67 2.53
CA ALA A 26 6.03 17.90 2.92
C ALA A 26 5.61 17.97 4.39
N THR A 27 5.58 16.83 5.13
CA THR A 27 5.28 16.81 6.57
C THR A 27 6.46 17.23 7.46
N GLY A 28 7.66 17.41 6.88
CA GLY A 28 8.83 17.90 7.61
C GLY A 28 9.46 16.84 8.52
N GLN A 29 9.70 17.19 9.78
CA GLN A 29 10.44 16.35 10.74
C GLN A 29 9.52 15.61 11.72
N VAL A 30 8.23 15.47 11.39
CA VAL A 30 7.27 14.74 12.23
C VAL A 30 7.73 13.28 12.34
N PRO A 31 7.91 12.74 13.55
CA PRO A 31 8.30 11.35 13.78
C PRO A 31 7.34 10.37 13.13
N VAL A 32 7.83 9.19 12.78
CA VAL A 32 7.12 8.30 11.87
C VAL A 32 5.90 7.66 12.54
N PHE A 33 6.00 7.24 13.80
CA PHE A 33 4.82 6.73 14.53
C PHE A 33 3.84 7.85 14.88
N GLN A 34 4.32 9.07 15.14
CA GLN A 34 3.44 10.24 15.28
C GLN A 34 2.64 10.48 14.00
N LEU A 35 3.32 10.50 12.85
CA LEU A 35 2.70 10.73 11.55
C LEU A 35 1.70 9.62 11.21
N LEU A 36 2.05 8.36 11.47
CA LEU A 36 1.11 7.24 11.34
C LEU A 36 -0.11 7.43 12.23
N ALA A 37 0.08 7.74 13.52
CA ALA A 37 -1.03 7.92 14.46
C ALA A 37 -1.97 9.04 13.98
N MET A 38 -1.42 10.18 13.56
CA MET A 38 -2.19 11.32 13.05
C MET A 38 -2.95 10.96 11.76
N THR A 39 -2.27 10.38 10.78
CA THR A 39 -2.87 10.08 9.47
C THR A 39 -3.88 8.95 9.55
N PHE A 40 -3.62 7.88 10.32
CA PHE A 40 -4.59 6.81 10.54
C PHE A 40 -5.78 7.24 11.40
N ALA A 41 -5.60 8.17 12.34
CA ALA A 41 -6.72 8.76 13.08
C ALA A 41 -7.64 9.56 12.13
N ILE A 42 -7.07 10.35 11.22
CA ILE A 42 -7.84 11.05 10.17
C ILE A 42 -8.54 10.04 9.25
N GLY A 43 -7.83 8.99 8.80
CA GLY A 43 -8.40 7.93 7.99
C GLY A 43 -9.54 7.18 8.69
N ALA A 44 -9.43 6.97 10.00
CA ALA A 44 -10.49 6.37 10.81
C ALA A 44 -11.76 7.23 10.84
N CYS A 45 -11.63 8.56 10.82
CA CYS A 45 -12.76 9.50 10.78
C CYS A 45 -13.56 9.45 9.46
N ILE A 46 -12.99 8.92 8.37
CA ILE A 46 -13.71 8.77 7.10
C ILE A 46 -14.89 7.81 7.24
N GLY A 47 -14.74 6.74 8.03
CA GLY A 47 -15.82 5.78 8.29
C GLY A 47 -17.06 6.48 8.86
N PRO A 48 -16.98 7.11 10.05
CA PRO A 48 -18.08 7.87 10.64
C PRO A 48 -18.71 8.91 9.72
N VAL A 49 -17.90 9.64 8.94
CA VAL A 49 -18.42 10.60 7.94
C VAL A 49 -19.28 9.90 6.89
N MET A 50 -18.84 8.74 6.38
CA MET A 50 -19.61 7.95 5.43
C MET A 50 -20.85 7.29 6.06
N TRP A 51 -20.79 6.93 7.34
CA TRP A 51 -21.90 6.32 8.08
C TRP A 51 -23.03 7.28 8.37
N TYR A 52 -22.73 8.58 8.51
CA TYR A 52 -23.75 9.62 8.61
C TYR A 52 -24.72 9.56 7.42
N PHE A 53 -24.22 9.24 6.22
CA PHE A 53 -25.02 9.08 5.01
C PHE A 53 -25.54 7.65 4.79
N ARG A 54 -25.18 6.68 5.65
CA ARG A 54 -25.58 5.26 5.57
C ARG A 54 -25.91 4.71 6.97
N PRO A 55 -27.14 4.98 7.47
CA PRO A 55 -27.57 4.52 8.78
C PRO A 55 -27.40 2.99 8.93
N GLY A 56 -26.77 2.55 10.01
CA GLY A 56 -26.52 1.12 10.29
C GLY A 56 -25.08 0.64 10.01
N SER A 57 -24.24 1.42 9.33
CA SER A 57 -22.85 1.04 9.08
C SER A 57 -21.99 0.92 10.35
N PHE A 58 -22.37 1.53 11.47
CA PHE A 58 -21.68 1.31 12.76
C PHE A 58 -21.74 -0.16 13.22
N ALA A 59 -22.82 -0.89 12.87
CA ALA A 59 -22.92 -2.31 13.16
C ALA A 59 -21.85 -3.14 12.43
N ALA A 60 -21.24 -2.61 11.36
CA ALA A 60 -20.14 -3.26 10.66
C ALA A 60 -18.89 -3.44 11.53
N LEU A 61 -18.74 -2.70 12.63
CA LEU A 61 -17.65 -2.90 13.60
C LEU A 61 -17.83 -4.17 14.45
N ARG A 62 -19.03 -4.76 14.49
CA ARG A 62 -19.27 -6.02 15.21
C ARG A 62 -18.77 -7.19 14.38
N GLN A 63 -17.47 -7.47 14.48
CA GLN A 63 -16.80 -8.56 13.75
C GLN A 63 -16.14 -9.55 14.71
N PRO A 64 -16.01 -10.83 14.30
CA PRO A 64 -15.31 -11.83 15.10
C PRO A 64 -13.83 -11.47 15.25
N PHE A 65 -13.19 -11.97 16.31
CA PHE A 65 -11.80 -11.68 16.64
C PHE A 65 -10.82 -11.90 15.47
N GLY A 66 -11.02 -12.95 14.66
CA GLY A 66 -10.17 -13.23 13.51
C GLY A 66 -10.12 -12.11 12.46
N VAL A 67 -11.22 -11.38 12.26
CA VAL A 67 -11.28 -10.23 11.34
C VAL A 67 -10.43 -9.07 11.87
N TRP A 68 -10.52 -8.79 13.17
CA TRP A 68 -9.71 -7.79 13.83
C TRP A 68 -8.22 -8.15 13.83
N LEU A 69 -7.89 -9.42 14.08
CA LEU A 69 -6.51 -9.89 14.04
C LEU A 69 -5.89 -9.70 12.64
N VAL A 70 -6.62 -10.05 11.59
CA VAL A 70 -6.15 -9.87 10.20
C VAL A 70 -6.06 -8.39 9.83
N GLY A 71 -7.07 -7.58 10.20
CA GLY A 71 -7.08 -6.15 9.91
C GLY A 71 -5.96 -5.39 10.63
N ILE A 72 -5.86 -5.55 11.95
CA ILE A 72 -4.85 -4.88 12.78
C ILE A 72 -3.46 -5.45 12.49
N GLY A 73 -3.30 -6.77 12.44
CA GLY A 73 -2.03 -7.41 12.11
C GLY A 73 -1.55 -7.05 10.70
N GLY A 74 -2.48 -6.91 9.75
CA GLY A 74 -2.20 -6.46 8.41
C GLY A 74 -1.76 -5.01 8.34
N LEU A 75 -2.56 -4.08 8.88
CA LEU A 75 -2.26 -2.65 8.81
C LEU A 75 -1.12 -2.26 9.76
N PHE A 76 -1.29 -2.42 11.07
CA PHE A 76 -0.25 -2.04 12.03
C PHE A 76 1.00 -2.90 11.91
N GLY A 77 0.85 -4.23 11.78
CA GLY A 77 1.99 -5.14 11.70
C GLY A 77 2.88 -4.88 10.49
N TYR A 78 2.30 -4.61 9.31
CA TYR A 78 3.06 -4.19 8.13
C TYR A 78 3.88 -2.91 8.41
N HIS A 79 3.22 -1.86 8.91
CA HIS A 79 3.89 -0.57 9.13
C HIS A 79 4.99 -0.68 10.20
N ALA A 80 4.74 -1.40 11.30
CA ALA A 80 5.73 -1.61 12.34
C ALA A 80 6.97 -2.37 11.82
N LEU A 81 6.78 -3.44 11.05
CA LEU A 81 7.88 -4.19 10.43
C LEU A 81 8.63 -3.37 9.39
N TYR A 82 7.91 -2.60 8.56
CA TYR A 82 8.55 -1.76 7.56
C TYR A 82 9.37 -0.63 8.20
N PHE A 83 8.92 -0.06 9.31
CA PHE A 83 9.70 0.95 10.03
C PHE A 83 10.91 0.35 10.73
N LEU A 84 10.77 -0.85 11.29
CA LEU A 84 11.89 -1.61 11.79
C LEU A 84 12.93 -1.84 10.67
N ALA A 85 12.46 -2.14 9.46
CA ALA A 85 13.33 -2.28 8.29
C ALA A 85 14.12 -1.01 7.99
N LEU A 86 13.44 0.14 7.94
CA LEU A 86 14.07 1.44 7.66
C LEU A 86 15.03 1.90 8.76
N ARG A 87 14.88 1.41 9.99
CA ARG A 87 15.79 1.70 11.10
C ARG A 87 17.11 0.93 10.98
N PHE A 88 17.05 -0.30 10.48
CA PHE A 88 18.19 -1.23 10.51
C PHE A 88 18.80 -1.47 9.13
N ALA A 89 18.14 -1.12 8.03
CA ALA A 89 18.64 -1.27 6.67
C ALA A 89 18.48 0.03 5.88
N PRO A 90 19.31 0.26 4.85
CA PRO A 90 19.17 1.47 4.06
C PRO A 90 17.84 1.47 3.28
N PRO A 91 17.17 2.64 3.13
CA PRO A 91 15.80 2.71 2.63
C PRO A 91 15.58 2.16 1.22
N ALA A 92 16.59 2.27 0.35
CA ALA A 92 16.48 1.80 -1.04
C ALA A 92 16.36 0.27 -1.09
N GLU A 93 17.21 -0.43 -0.34
CA GLU A 93 17.28 -1.88 -0.26
C GLU A 93 16.06 -2.45 0.48
N ALA A 94 15.70 -1.85 1.63
CA ALA A 94 14.51 -2.22 2.37
C ALA A 94 13.23 -2.00 1.55
N GLY A 95 13.14 -0.86 0.84
CA GLY A 95 12.02 -0.56 -0.04
C GLY A 95 11.91 -1.52 -1.22
N LEU A 96 13.02 -1.83 -1.89
CA LEU A 96 13.05 -2.78 -3.00
C LEU A 96 12.61 -4.17 -2.57
N LEU A 97 13.11 -4.64 -1.42
CA LEU A 97 12.73 -5.94 -0.88
C LEU A 97 11.26 -5.97 -0.47
N ASN A 98 10.76 -4.88 0.13
CA ASN A 98 9.35 -4.76 0.47
C ASN A 98 8.45 -4.76 -0.78
N TYR A 99 8.91 -4.21 -1.91
CA TYR A 99 8.23 -4.26 -3.22
C TYR A 99 8.08 -5.66 -3.82
N LEU A 100 8.41 -6.74 -3.09
CA LEU A 100 7.95 -8.09 -3.39
C LEU A 100 6.44 -8.27 -3.15
N TRP A 101 5.82 -7.44 -2.32
CA TRP A 101 4.41 -7.61 -1.97
C TRP A 101 3.44 -7.68 -3.16
N PRO A 102 3.60 -6.93 -4.28
CA PRO A 102 2.69 -7.04 -5.43
C PRO A 102 2.79 -8.40 -6.12
N LEU A 103 4.01 -8.91 -6.31
CA LEU A 103 4.25 -10.26 -6.83
C LEU A 103 3.67 -11.32 -5.87
N LEU A 104 3.88 -11.15 -4.56
CA LEU A 104 3.29 -12.04 -3.55
C LEU A 104 1.77 -12.03 -3.61
N ILE A 105 1.10 -10.89 -3.81
CA ILE A 105 -0.35 -10.84 -4.01
C ILE A 105 -0.77 -11.66 -5.22
N VAL A 106 -0.08 -11.50 -6.36
CA VAL A 106 -0.41 -12.27 -7.58
C VAL A 106 -0.24 -13.77 -7.32
N LEU A 107 0.87 -14.19 -6.71
CA LEU A 107 1.13 -15.60 -6.42
C LEU A 107 0.15 -16.17 -5.39
N LEU A 108 -0.02 -15.51 -4.25
CA LEU A 108 -0.89 -15.95 -3.16
C LEU A 108 -2.38 -15.89 -3.54
N SER A 109 -2.77 -15.05 -4.51
CA SER A 109 -4.16 -15.03 -5.01
C SER A 109 -4.59 -16.36 -5.63
N SER A 110 -3.64 -17.16 -6.13
CA SER A 110 -3.91 -18.51 -6.68
C SER A 110 -4.36 -19.52 -5.62
N LEU A 111 -4.11 -19.24 -4.34
CA LEU A 111 -4.53 -20.06 -3.20
C LEU A 111 -5.98 -19.76 -2.76
N LEU A 112 -6.64 -18.79 -3.40
CA LEU A 112 -8.03 -18.48 -3.12
C LEU A 112 -8.97 -19.39 -3.91
N PRO A 113 -10.05 -19.91 -3.27
CA PRO A 113 -11.05 -20.71 -3.96
C PRO A 113 -11.64 -19.95 -5.15
N GLY A 114 -11.66 -20.60 -6.32
CA GLY A 114 -12.24 -20.03 -7.55
C GLY A 114 -11.29 -19.14 -8.36
N GLU A 115 -10.12 -18.78 -7.82
CA GLU A 115 -9.12 -18.03 -8.56
C GLU A 115 -8.15 -18.99 -9.27
N ARG A 116 -7.86 -18.72 -10.55
CA ARG A 116 -6.88 -19.48 -11.33
C ARG A 116 -5.75 -18.56 -11.80
N LEU A 117 -4.52 -18.99 -11.59
CA LEU A 117 -3.36 -18.22 -12.02
C LEU A 117 -3.00 -18.59 -13.47
N ALA A 118 -3.31 -17.70 -14.39
CA ALA A 118 -2.86 -17.82 -15.77
C ALA A 118 -1.44 -17.22 -15.94
N VAL A 119 -0.66 -17.79 -16.86
CA VAL A 119 0.76 -17.46 -17.10
C VAL A 119 1.00 -15.96 -17.30
N HIS A 120 0.08 -15.26 -17.97
CA HIS A 120 0.21 -13.82 -18.22
C HIS A 120 0.19 -12.96 -16.95
N HIS A 121 -0.48 -13.40 -15.87
CA HIS A 121 -0.41 -12.69 -14.58
C HIS A 121 0.98 -12.79 -13.96
N ILE A 122 1.61 -13.98 -14.06
CA ILE A 122 2.96 -14.22 -13.55
C ILE A 122 3.97 -13.39 -14.36
N VAL A 123 3.89 -13.48 -15.69
CA VAL A 123 4.76 -12.69 -16.59
C VAL A 123 4.61 -11.20 -16.31
N GLY A 124 3.37 -10.70 -16.18
CA GLY A 124 3.12 -9.31 -15.88
C GLY A 124 3.69 -8.85 -14.53
N ALA A 125 3.55 -9.67 -13.49
CA ALA A 125 4.12 -9.38 -12.17
C ALA A 125 5.66 -9.42 -12.18
N LEU A 126 6.28 -10.38 -12.86
CA LEU A 126 7.74 -10.47 -12.99
C LEU A 126 8.32 -9.30 -13.78
N LEU A 127 7.65 -8.87 -14.86
CA LEU A 127 8.06 -7.67 -15.61
C LEU A 127 7.93 -6.40 -14.77
N GLY A 128 6.83 -6.24 -14.02
CA GLY A 128 6.66 -5.11 -13.10
C GLY A 128 7.71 -5.10 -11.98
N PHE A 129 8.04 -6.27 -11.42
CA PHE A 129 9.11 -6.42 -10.43
C PHE A 129 10.47 -6.07 -11.03
N ALA A 130 10.80 -6.60 -12.21
CA ALA A 130 12.05 -6.28 -12.91
C ALA A 130 12.18 -4.77 -13.19
N GLY A 131 11.11 -4.12 -13.63
CA GLY A 131 11.09 -2.67 -13.81
C GLY A 131 11.31 -1.90 -12.51
N THR A 132 10.75 -2.38 -11.40
CA THR A 132 10.96 -1.80 -10.06
C THR A 132 12.41 -1.97 -9.61
N VAL A 133 13.02 -3.14 -9.86
CA VAL A 133 14.45 -3.38 -9.61
C VAL A 133 15.30 -2.42 -10.43
N VAL A 134 15.04 -2.27 -11.74
CA VAL A 134 15.80 -1.33 -12.60
C VAL A 134 15.68 0.11 -12.10
N LEU A 135 14.48 0.53 -11.68
CA LEU A 135 14.23 1.88 -11.18
C LEU A 135 14.96 2.17 -9.86
N LEU A 136 14.98 1.19 -8.95
CA LEU A 136 15.53 1.36 -7.60
C LEU A 136 17.02 1.01 -7.51
N ALA A 137 17.53 0.11 -8.35
CA ALA A 137 18.93 -0.31 -8.33
C ALA A 137 19.89 0.86 -8.61
N GLY A 138 19.49 1.82 -9.46
CA GLY A 138 20.26 3.04 -9.69
C GLY A 138 20.35 3.98 -8.48
N ARG A 139 19.56 3.72 -7.42
CA ARG A 139 19.54 4.48 -6.16
C ARG A 139 20.12 3.70 -4.98
N ALA A 140 20.39 2.41 -5.14
CA ALA A 140 20.95 1.58 -4.07
C ALA A 140 22.45 1.90 -3.91
N SER A 141 22.88 2.02 -2.66
CA SER A 141 24.31 2.10 -2.36
C SER A 141 24.90 0.69 -2.46
N VAL A 142 25.94 0.51 -3.28
CA VAL A 142 26.60 -0.80 -3.42
C VAL A 142 27.38 -1.08 -2.13
N GLY A 143 26.72 -1.74 -1.17
CA GLY A 143 27.31 -2.10 0.12
C GLY A 143 26.37 -2.96 0.96
N PHE A 144 26.48 -4.28 0.84
CA PHE A 144 25.77 -5.20 1.72
C PHE A 144 26.53 -5.28 3.06
N ALA A 145 26.03 -4.57 4.08
CA ALA A 145 26.55 -4.69 5.43
C ALA A 145 25.75 -5.75 6.21
N ALA A 146 26.44 -6.64 6.93
CA ALA A 146 25.79 -7.66 7.76
C ALA A 146 24.88 -7.04 8.85
N SER A 147 25.20 -5.82 9.30
CA SER A 147 24.36 -5.02 10.21
C SER A 147 22.97 -4.72 9.65
N SER A 148 22.79 -4.77 8.32
CA SER A 148 21.52 -4.50 7.65
C SER A 148 20.57 -5.70 7.59
N ILE A 149 21.05 -6.91 7.91
CA ILE A 149 20.26 -8.15 7.81
C ILE A 149 18.94 -8.09 8.60
N PRO A 150 18.90 -7.63 9.87
CA PRO A 150 17.64 -7.54 10.60
C PRO A 150 16.61 -6.65 9.91
N GLY A 151 17.06 -5.53 9.32
CA GLY A 151 16.18 -4.62 8.60
C GLY A 151 15.66 -5.23 7.29
N LEU A 152 16.53 -5.93 6.55
CA LEU A 152 16.13 -6.65 5.33
C LEU A 152 15.13 -7.78 5.63
N VAL A 153 15.36 -8.56 6.70
CA VAL A 153 14.39 -9.59 7.14
C VAL A 153 13.06 -8.93 7.51
N ALA A 154 13.08 -7.80 8.22
CA ALA A 154 11.86 -7.07 8.56
C ALA A 154 11.10 -6.58 7.31
N ALA A 155 11.80 -6.02 6.31
CA ALA A 155 11.18 -5.61 5.04
C ALA A 155 10.59 -6.79 4.26
N PHE A 156 11.30 -7.92 4.23
CA PHE A 156 10.81 -9.14 3.62
C PHE A 156 9.54 -9.63 4.31
N VAL A 157 9.54 -9.75 5.65
CA VAL A 157 8.35 -10.18 6.40
C VAL A 157 7.19 -9.18 6.23
N ALA A 158 7.48 -7.87 6.19
CA ALA A 158 6.47 -6.85 5.93
C ALA A 158 5.76 -7.10 4.58
N ALA A 159 6.50 -7.43 3.52
CA ALA A 159 5.91 -7.76 2.22
C ALA A 159 4.91 -8.94 2.30
N PHE A 160 5.24 -9.98 3.08
CA PHE A 160 4.35 -11.12 3.31
C PHE A 160 3.14 -10.75 4.15
N VAL A 161 3.30 -9.92 5.19
CA VAL A 161 2.19 -9.45 6.02
C VAL A 161 1.20 -8.64 5.18
N TRP A 162 1.69 -7.72 4.35
CA TRP A 162 0.84 -6.91 3.49
C TRP A 162 0.13 -7.72 2.40
N ALA A 163 0.86 -8.62 1.73
CA ALA A 163 0.28 -9.48 0.72
C ALA A 163 -0.72 -10.47 1.32
N GLY A 164 -0.39 -11.05 2.47
CA GLY A 164 -1.25 -11.94 3.24
C GLY A 164 -2.53 -11.25 3.66
N TYR A 165 -2.45 -10.06 4.26
CA TYR A 165 -3.61 -9.21 4.57
C TYR A 165 -4.48 -8.96 3.33
N SER A 166 -3.86 -8.48 2.25
CA SER A 166 -4.57 -8.11 1.02
C SER A 166 -5.31 -9.29 0.39
N VAL A 167 -4.67 -10.45 0.29
CA VAL A 167 -5.28 -11.67 -0.27
C VAL A 167 -6.33 -12.26 0.69
N MET A 168 -6.06 -12.26 2.00
CA MET A 168 -6.98 -12.79 3.01
C MET A 168 -8.28 -11.98 3.07
N SER A 169 -8.24 -10.67 2.76
CA SER A 169 -9.46 -9.84 2.67
C SER A 169 -10.51 -10.43 1.72
N ARG A 170 -10.12 -11.18 0.67
CA ARG A 170 -11.07 -11.89 -0.19
C ARG A 170 -11.87 -12.96 0.55
N ARG A 171 -11.27 -13.67 1.50
CA ARG A 171 -11.99 -14.66 2.33
C ARG A 171 -13.00 -13.98 3.27
N PHE A 172 -12.78 -12.71 3.58
CA PHE A 172 -13.69 -11.86 4.34
C PHE A 172 -14.55 -10.96 3.44
N ALA A 173 -14.86 -11.37 2.20
CA ALA A 173 -15.66 -10.56 1.26
C ALA A 173 -17.07 -10.20 1.78
N ALA A 174 -17.62 -10.99 2.71
CA ALA A 174 -18.89 -10.71 3.38
C ALA A 174 -18.77 -9.59 4.45
N VAL A 175 -17.57 -9.35 4.98
CA VAL A 175 -17.31 -8.29 5.96
C VAL A 175 -17.40 -6.92 5.27
N PRO A 176 -18.24 -5.99 5.75
CA PRO A 176 -18.37 -4.68 5.14
C PRO A 176 -17.04 -3.92 5.16
N THR A 177 -16.74 -3.16 4.10
CA THR A 177 -15.55 -2.29 4.02
C THR A 177 -15.53 -1.23 5.12
N ASP A 178 -16.68 -0.88 5.68
CA ASP A 178 -16.80 0.03 6.83
C ASP A 178 -15.92 -0.38 8.03
N VAL A 179 -15.62 -1.69 8.20
CA VAL A 179 -14.73 -2.16 9.28
C VAL A 179 -13.32 -1.57 9.19
N VAL A 180 -12.87 -1.17 7.99
CA VAL A 180 -11.54 -0.59 7.77
C VAL A 180 -11.34 0.66 8.63
N ALA A 181 -12.40 1.43 8.91
CA ALA A 181 -12.34 2.56 9.84
C ALA A 181 -11.88 2.13 11.24
N GLY A 182 -12.38 0.98 11.72
CA GLY A 182 -11.97 0.38 12.98
C GLY A 182 -10.52 -0.11 12.95
N PHE A 183 -10.09 -0.72 11.85
CA PHE A 183 -8.68 -1.14 11.68
C PHE A 183 -7.75 0.07 11.69
N CYS A 184 -8.14 1.17 11.02
CA CYS A 184 -7.40 2.41 11.04
C CYS A 184 -7.33 3.01 12.44
N LEU A 185 -8.44 3.03 13.19
CA LEU A 185 -8.46 3.52 14.56
C LEU A 185 -7.54 2.71 15.47
N ALA A 186 -7.63 1.37 15.43
CA ALA A 186 -6.76 0.50 16.21
C ALA A 186 -5.28 0.70 15.84
N THR A 187 -4.98 0.84 14.54
CA THR A 187 -3.63 1.14 14.04
C THR A 187 -3.14 2.50 14.55
N ALA A 188 -3.99 3.53 14.56
CA ALA A 188 -3.66 4.85 15.09
C ALA A 188 -3.33 4.81 16.58
N LEU A 189 -4.12 4.07 17.37
CA LEU A 189 -3.88 3.90 18.81
C LEU A 189 -2.58 3.15 19.11
N LEU A 190 -2.31 2.07 18.37
CA LEU A 190 -1.05 1.33 18.51
C LEU A 190 0.16 2.16 18.05
N ALA A 191 0.03 2.92 16.96
CA ALA A 191 1.06 3.84 16.52
C ALA A 191 1.30 4.96 17.55
N ALA A 192 0.23 5.51 18.16
CA ALA A 192 0.36 6.50 19.23
C ALA A 192 1.08 5.92 20.46
N LEU A 193 0.79 4.67 20.82
CA LEU A 193 1.51 3.96 21.88
C LEU A 193 3.00 3.85 21.54
N CYS A 194 3.35 3.40 20.33
CA CYS A 194 4.74 3.33 19.89
C CYS A 194 5.43 4.70 19.86
N HIS A 195 4.72 5.74 19.44
CA HIS A 195 5.22 7.11 19.45
C HIS A 195 5.62 7.53 20.87
N PHE A 196 4.71 7.43 21.83
CA PHE A 196 4.98 7.85 23.21
C PHE A 196 6.06 7.00 23.91
N THR A 197 6.32 5.78 23.44
CA THR A 197 7.38 4.92 24.01
C THR A 197 8.76 5.11 23.36
N PHE A 198 8.82 5.44 22.06
CA PHE A 198 10.07 5.38 21.29
C PHE A 198 10.49 6.69 20.63
N GLU A 199 9.59 7.67 20.52
CA GLU A 199 9.82 8.89 19.78
C GLU A 199 9.63 10.12 20.68
N ARG A 200 10.25 11.22 20.30
CA ARG A 200 10.00 12.54 20.88
C ARG A 200 8.99 13.28 20.01
N THR A 201 7.93 13.79 20.61
CA THR A 201 6.91 14.56 19.88
C THR A 201 7.51 15.81 19.22
N VAL A 202 7.26 15.96 17.93
CA VAL A 202 7.59 17.15 17.13
C VAL A 202 6.32 17.54 16.40
N TRP A 203 5.80 18.72 16.69
CA TRP A 203 4.61 19.22 16.02
C TRP A 203 4.95 19.88 14.69
N PRO A 204 4.03 19.87 13.71
CA PRO A 204 4.22 20.63 12.48
C PRO A 204 4.22 22.14 12.77
N ASP A 205 5.23 22.83 12.26
CA ASP A 205 5.46 24.27 12.47
C ASP A 205 4.72 25.14 11.45
N THR A 206 4.32 24.58 10.32
CA THR A 206 3.76 25.34 9.19
C THR A 206 2.40 24.83 8.75
N LEU A 207 1.59 25.72 8.17
CA LEU A 207 0.30 25.35 7.56
C LEU A 207 0.49 24.28 6.47
N MET A 208 1.58 24.35 5.70
CA MET A 208 1.89 23.38 4.64
C MET A 208 2.09 21.96 5.20
N GLN A 209 2.77 21.82 6.34
CA GLN A 209 2.96 20.51 6.95
C GLN A 209 1.62 19.95 7.48
N TRP A 210 0.79 20.80 8.10
CA TRP A 210 -0.54 20.40 8.54
C TRP A 210 -1.45 19.98 7.37
N THR A 211 -1.47 20.74 6.28
CA THR A 211 -2.25 20.38 5.10
C THR A 211 -1.72 19.10 4.45
N ALA A 212 -0.41 18.86 4.43
CA ALA A 212 0.18 17.61 3.96
C ALA A 212 -0.25 16.41 4.82
N ILE A 213 -0.27 16.55 6.15
CA ILE A 213 -0.75 15.49 7.06
C ILE A 213 -2.24 15.19 6.85
N ILE A 214 -3.06 16.23 6.68
CA ILE A 214 -4.49 16.06 6.37
C ILE A 214 -4.66 15.37 5.01
N ALA A 215 -3.92 15.79 3.99
CA ALA A 215 -3.97 15.18 2.67
C ALA A 215 -3.54 13.70 2.70
N LEU A 216 -2.49 13.37 3.46
CA LEU A 216 -2.06 11.98 3.71
C LEU A 216 -3.16 11.16 4.39
N GLY A 217 -3.72 11.70 5.48
CA GLY A 217 -4.75 11.05 6.26
C GLY A 217 -6.05 10.83 5.50
N VAL A 218 -6.44 11.78 4.65
CA VAL A 218 -7.67 11.67 3.85
C VAL A 218 -7.47 10.77 2.63
N GLY A 219 -6.40 10.95 1.87
CA GLY A 219 -6.18 10.23 0.62
C GLY A 219 -5.46 8.89 0.83
N PRO A 220 -4.11 8.88 0.83
CA PRO A 220 -3.31 7.66 0.89
C PRO A 220 -3.53 6.76 2.12
N VAL A 221 -3.88 7.32 3.27
CA VAL A 221 -4.11 6.57 4.52
C VAL A 221 -5.61 6.45 4.88
N GLY A 222 -6.43 7.23 4.20
CA GLY A 222 -7.87 7.20 4.35
C GLY A 222 -8.51 6.41 3.21
N ILE A 223 -9.03 7.15 2.23
CA ILE A 223 -9.79 6.63 1.09
C ILE A 223 -9.08 5.46 0.40
N ALA A 224 -7.75 5.49 0.29
CA ALA A 224 -6.99 4.43 -0.37
C ALA A 224 -7.17 3.06 0.29
N PHE A 225 -7.19 2.94 1.63
CA PHE A 225 -7.38 1.65 2.28
C PHE A 225 -8.80 1.10 2.10
N PHE A 226 -9.81 1.97 2.09
CA PHE A 226 -11.20 1.58 1.77
C PHE A 226 -11.33 1.13 0.31
N ALA A 227 -10.74 1.89 -0.61
CA ALA A 227 -10.73 1.58 -2.03
C ALA A 227 -9.98 0.27 -2.32
N TRP A 228 -8.85 0.06 -1.65
CA TRP A 228 -8.09 -1.18 -1.72
C TRP A 228 -8.89 -2.38 -1.20
N ASP A 229 -9.54 -2.26 -0.04
CA ASP A 229 -10.38 -3.32 0.52
C ASP A 229 -11.53 -3.71 -0.43
N ILE A 230 -12.18 -2.73 -1.06
CA ILE A 230 -13.20 -2.96 -2.09
C ILE A 230 -12.61 -3.75 -3.26
N GLY A 231 -11.44 -3.34 -3.77
CA GLY A 231 -10.73 -4.03 -4.85
C GLY A 231 -10.32 -5.45 -4.49
N MET A 232 -9.76 -5.64 -3.30
CA MET A 232 -9.32 -6.95 -2.79
C MET A 232 -10.49 -7.90 -2.54
N LYS A 233 -11.66 -7.41 -2.14
CA LYS A 233 -12.85 -8.24 -1.89
C LYS A 233 -13.69 -8.54 -3.12
N ARG A 234 -13.74 -7.64 -4.10
CA ARG A 234 -14.70 -7.73 -5.22
C ARG A 234 -14.09 -7.57 -6.61
N GLY A 235 -12.87 -7.07 -6.72
CA GLY A 235 -12.16 -6.86 -7.99
C GLY A 235 -11.35 -8.05 -8.46
N ASP A 236 -10.45 -7.83 -9.41
CA ASP A 236 -9.45 -8.80 -9.84
C ASP A 236 -8.14 -8.57 -9.08
N ILE A 237 -7.85 -9.46 -8.12
CA ILE A 237 -6.67 -9.36 -7.24
C ILE A 237 -5.37 -9.44 -8.04
N ARG A 238 -5.34 -10.25 -9.11
CA ARG A 238 -4.13 -10.46 -9.92
C ARG A 238 -3.77 -9.20 -10.69
N VAL A 239 -4.79 -8.53 -11.25
CA VAL A 239 -4.60 -7.24 -11.93
C VAL A 239 -4.18 -6.16 -10.94
N LEU A 240 -4.83 -6.07 -9.78
CA LEU A 240 -4.46 -5.11 -8.73
C LEU A 240 -3.03 -5.33 -8.23
N GLY A 241 -2.63 -6.59 -8.02
CA GLY A 241 -1.26 -6.95 -7.67
C GLY A 241 -0.27 -6.53 -8.76
N ALA A 242 -0.47 -6.92 -10.02
CA ALA A 242 0.44 -6.54 -11.10
C ALA A 242 0.51 -5.00 -11.31
N MET A 243 -0.64 -4.31 -11.26
CA MET A 243 -0.71 -2.86 -11.44
C MET A 243 -0.11 -2.08 -10.27
N SER A 244 0.09 -2.69 -9.10
CA SER A 244 0.74 -2.03 -7.98
C SER A 244 2.22 -1.71 -8.27
N TYR A 245 2.85 -2.37 -9.24
CA TYR A 245 4.16 -1.98 -9.76
C TYR A 245 4.18 -0.63 -10.49
N THR A 246 3.02 -0.04 -10.80
CA THR A 246 2.94 1.33 -11.31
C THR A 246 3.18 2.39 -10.23
N THR A 247 3.05 2.04 -8.93
CA THR A 247 3.26 2.96 -7.81
C THR A 247 4.63 3.66 -7.84
N PRO A 248 5.78 2.95 -7.91
CA PRO A 248 7.09 3.58 -7.90
C PRO A 248 7.36 4.40 -9.16
N LEU A 249 6.79 3.98 -10.30
CA LEU A 249 6.86 4.71 -11.57
C LEU A 249 6.10 6.04 -11.48
N LEU A 250 4.83 6.03 -11.05
CA LEU A 250 4.01 7.22 -10.88
C LEU A 250 4.59 8.16 -9.82
N SER A 251 5.13 7.60 -8.73
CA SER A 251 5.77 8.40 -7.69
C SER A 251 6.99 9.16 -8.23
N THR A 252 7.84 8.48 -9.03
CA THR A 252 8.98 9.13 -9.68
C THR A 252 8.53 10.18 -10.70
N PHE A 253 7.48 9.90 -11.46
CA PHE A 253 6.89 10.88 -12.38
C PHE A 253 6.41 12.14 -11.65
N PHE A 254 5.68 12.00 -10.54
CA PHE A 254 5.23 13.16 -9.75
C PHE A 254 6.39 13.96 -9.15
N LEU A 255 7.47 13.28 -8.73
CA LEU A 255 8.68 13.97 -8.26
C LEU A 255 9.36 14.77 -9.38
N ILE A 256 9.38 14.26 -10.62
CA ILE A 256 9.93 14.99 -11.77
C ILE A 256 9.06 16.21 -12.09
N VAL A 257 7.75 16.04 -12.17
CA VAL A 257 6.81 17.14 -12.44
C VAL A 257 6.89 18.23 -11.35
N ALA A 258 7.13 17.84 -10.10
CA ALA A 258 7.32 18.76 -8.99
C ALA A 258 8.74 19.37 -8.92
N GLY A 259 9.66 18.99 -9.81
CA GLY A 259 11.02 19.53 -9.87
C GLY A 259 12.02 18.94 -8.86
N TYR A 260 11.68 17.83 -8.20
CA TYR A 260 12.54 17.16 -7.20
C TYR A 260 13.47 16.10 -7.78
N SER A 261 13.31 15.70 -9.05
CA SER A 261 14.11 14.66 -9.70
C SER A 261 14.25 14.93 -11.19
N GLU A 262 15.35 14.46 -11.80
CA GLU A 262 15.53 14.49 -13.25
C GLU A 262 15.10 13.15 -13.90
N PRO A 263 14.65 13.17 -15.17
CA PRO A 263 14.42 11.96 -15.94
C PRO A 263 15.72 11.19 -16.16
N THR A 264 15.67 9.86 -16.03
CA THR A 264 16.84 8.99 -16.25
C THR A 264 16.52 7.89 -17.27
N ALA A 265 17.55 7.33 -17.92
CA ALA A 265 17.37 6.18 -18.81
C ALA A 265 16.77 4.96 -18.07
N ALA A 266 17.15 4.76 -16.80
CA ALA A 266 16.58 3.74 -15.93
C ALA A 266 15.06 3.92 -15.74
N LEU A 267 14.59 5.17 -15.60
CA LEU A 267 13.15 5.46 -15.54
C LEU A 267 12.42 5.07 -16.82
N GLY A 268 12.99 5.35 -17.99
CA GLY A 268 12.40 4.96 -19.27
C GLY A 268 12.27 3.44 -19.41
N ILE A 269 13.32 2.69 -19.07
CA ILE A 269 13.30 1.21 -19.10
C ILE A 269 12.30 0.65 -18.09
N ALA A 270 12.31 1.19 -16.86
CA ALA A 270 11.36 0.80 -15.82
C ALA A 270 9.92 1.06 -16.26
N ALA A 271 9.64 2.21 -16.89
CA ALA A 271 8.32 2.56 -17.41
C ALA A 271 7.83 1.52 -18.43
N LEU A 272 8.67 1.14 -19.38
CA LEU A 272 8.33 0.13 -20.39
C LEU A 272 8.03 -1.24 -19.76
N LEU A 273 8.88 -1.69 -18.84
CA LEU A 273 8.71 -2.98 -18.16
C LEU A 273 7.43 -3.01 -17.30
N ILE A 274 7.19 -1.95 -16.53
CA ILE A 274 6.03 -1.83 -15.64
C ILE A 274 4.73 -1.68 -16.43
N ALA A 275 4.70 -0.81 -17.43
CA ALA A 275 3.51 -0.60 -18.27
C ALA A 275 3.20 -1.85 -19.11
N GLY A 276 4.22 -2.45 -19.73
CA GLY A 276 4.07 -3.70 -20.49
C GLY A 276 3.60 -4.86 -19.60
N GLY A 277 4.20 -5.01 -18.41
CA GLY A 277 3.79 -6.02 -17.43
C GLY A 277 2.35 -5.84 -16.96
N GLY A 278 1.93 -4.61 -16.65
CA GLY A 278 0.55 -4.28 -16.29
C GLY A 278 -0.45 -4.62 -17.40
N LEU A 279 -0.13 -4.28 -18.65
CA LEU A 279 -0.98 -4.58 -19.82
C LEU A 279 -1.14 -6.09 -20.04
N ILE A 280 -0.04 -6.85 -19.93
CA ILE A 280 -0.05 -8.32 -20.06
C ILE A 280 -0.87 -8.96 -18.94
N ALA A 281 -0.74 -8.49 -17.70
CA ALA A 281 -1.52 -8.98 -16.57
C ALA A 281 -3.01 -8.66 -16.75
N ALA A 282 -3.35 -7.45 -17.21
CA ALA A 282 -4.73 -6.98 -17.35
C ALA A 282 -5.43 -7.42 -18.66
N LYS A 283 -4.76 -8.21 -19.51
CA LYS A 283 -5.26 -8.56 -20.85
C LYS A 283 -6.71 -9.09 -20.83
N ASP A 284 -7.03 -9.96 -19.88
CA ASP A 284 -8.35 -10.60 -19.82
C ASP A 284 -9.41 -9.59 -19.37
N THR A 285 -9.06 -8.67 -18.47
CA THR A 285 -9.98 -7.62 -18.00
C THR A 285 -10.26 -6.58 -19.10
N ILE A 286 -9.24 -6.26 -19.91
CA ILE A 286 -9.30 -5.25 -20.99
C ILE A 286 -9.98 -5.84 -22.24
N PHE A 287 -9.58 -7.04 -22.65
CA PHE A 287 -9.93 -7.60 -23.96
C PHE A 287 -11.07 -8.62 -23.94
N LYS A 288 -11.47 -9.20 -22.79
CA LYS A 288 -12.71 -9.99 -22.76
C LYS A 288 -13.91 -9.04 -22.76
N ARG A 289 -14.45 -8.70 -23.94
CA ARG A 289 -15.87 -8.30 -24.04
C ARG A 289 -16.73 -9.47 -23.56
N GLY A 290 -17.81 -9.16 -22.85
CA GLY A 290 -18.64 -10.14 -22.15
C GLY A 290 -18.99 -11.36 -23.02
N ALA A 291 -18.85 -12.53 -22.40
CA ALA A 291 -19.67 -13.68 -22.76
C ALA A 291 -20.95 -13.59 -21.94
#